data_AF-A0A2T0PWC1-F1
#
_entry.id   AF-A0A2T0PWC1-F1
#
_cell.length_a   1.000
_cell.length_b   1.000
_cell.length_c   1.000
_cell.angle_alpha   90.00
_cell.angle_beta   90.00
_cell.angle_gamma   90.00
#
_symmetry.space_group_name_H-M   'P 1'
#
loop_
_entity.id
_entity.type
_entity.pdbx_description
1 polymer ?
#
loop_
_entity_poly.entity_id
_entity_poly.type
_entity_poly.pdbx_seq_one_letter_code
_entity_poly.pdbx_strand_id
1 'polypeptide(L)'
;MAADDRVTGPPAGVGGPDRPADPAFYDDLARRLRDAHRRAAALGADVRIPVIRRLLGVTEMVKRDPARASARLDELLAGLPPDAPDGPTR
;
A
#
# COMPACT_ATOMS: atom_id res chain seq x y z
N MET A 1 45.91 -3.45 -35.20
CA MET A 1 45.63 -4.39 -34.10
C MET A 1 44.90 -3.57 -33.04
N ALA A 2 43.57 -3.59 -33.05
CA ALA A 2 42.72 -2.77 -32.18
C ALA A 2 42.38 -3.59 -30.93
N ALA A 3 42.71 -3.07 -29.74
CA ALA A 3 42.31 -3.65 -28.47
C ALA A 3 41.03 -2.94 -28.01
N ASP A 4 39.96 -3.72 -27.97
CA ASP A 4 38.60 -3.37 -27.55
C ASP A 4 38.59 -3.18 -26.02
N ASP A 5 38.55 -1.92 -25.57
CA ASP A 5 38.38 -1.54 -24.17
C ASP A 5 36.94 -1.83 -23.73
N ARG A 6 36.70 -3.05 -23.25
CA ARG A 6 35.39 -3.42 -22.66
C ARG A 6 35.35 -3.01 -21.20
N VAL A 7 34.90 -1.77 -20.99
CA VAL A 7 34.32 -1.32 -19.72
C VAL A 7 33.16 -2.25 -19.37
N THR A 8 33.42 -3.21 -18.48
CA THR A 8 32.39 -4.04 -17.87
C THR A 8 31.79 -3.21 -16.74
N GLY A 9 30.65 -2.56 -17.03
CA GLY A 9 29.88 -1.83 -16.03
C GLY A 9 29.49 -2.74 -14.84
N PRO A 10 29.35 -2.19 -13.63
CA PRO A 10 29.01 -2.99 -12.46
C PRO A 10 27.62 -3.64 -12.62
N PRO A 11 27.40 -4.84 -12.04
CA PRO A 11 26.12 -5.52 -12.15
C PRO A 11 25.01 -4.67 -11.55
N ALA A 12 23.97 -4.47 -12.35
CA ALA A 12 22.75 -3.80 -11.93
C ALA A 12 22.08 -4.57 -10.78
N GLY A 13 21.85 -3.87 -9.67
CA GLY A 13 20.71 -4.14 -8.81
C GLY A 13 20.93 -5.11 -7.64
N VAL A 14 21.73 -4.71 -6.66
CA VAL A 14 21.43 -5.08 -5.27
C VAL A 14 21.02 -3.78 -4.57
N GLY A 15 19.72 -3.48 -4.64
CA GLY A 15 19.15 -2.32 -3.95
C GLY A 15 19.32 -2.51 -2.44
N GLY A 16 20.18 -1.70 -1.83
CA GLY A 16 20.28 -1.61 -0.38
C GLY A 16 18.96 -1.12 0.25
N PRO A 17 18.83 -1.19 1.59
CA PRO A 17 17.60 -0.86 2.33
C PRO A 17 17.13 0.61 2.20
N ASP A 18 17.83 1.43 1.42
CA ASP A 18 17.67 2.87 1.29
C ASP A 18 17.15 3.31 -0.09
N ARG A 19 16.82 2.36 -0.99
CA ARG A 19 16.17 2.73 -2.24
C ARG A 19 14.71 3.12 -1.92
N PRO A 20 14.27 4.35 -2.22
CA PRO A 20 12.88 4.73 -2.01
C PRO A 20 11.99 3.74 -2.76
N ALA A 21 10.99 3.18 -2.09
CA ALA A 21 10.10 2.23 -2.73
C ALA A 21 9.45 2.88 -3.96
N ASP A 22 9.13 2.05 -4.95
CA ASP A 22 8.57 2.48 -6.23
C ASP A 22 7.39 3.47 -5.99
N PRO A 23 7.41 4.69 -6.58
CA PRO A 23 6.29 5.63 -6.47
C PRO A 23 4.94 5.00 -6.79
N ALA A 24 4.89 4.08 -7.76
CA ALA A 24 3.67 3.37 -8.13
C ALA A 24 3.14 2.48 -6.98
N PHE A 25 4.02 1.93 -6.17
CA PHE A 25 3.65 1.15 -4.99
C PHE A 25 3.01 2.04 -3.91
N TYR A 26 3.55 3.23 -3.66
CA TYR A 26 2.97 4.17 -2.70
C TYR A 26 1.63 4.73 -3.17
N ASP A 27 1.49 5.01 -4.47
CA ASP A 27 0.22 5.42 -5.05
C ASP A 27 -0.85 4.35 -4.87
N ASP A 28 -0.50 3.09 -5.14
CA ASP A 28 -1.40 1.96 -4.93
C ASP A 28 -1.80 1.80 -3.46
N LEU A 29 -0.83 1.85 -2.55
CA LEU A 29 -1.07 1.78 -1.11
C LEU A 29 -1.98 2.92 -0.63
N ALA A 30 -1.75 4.14 -1.12
CA ALA A 30 -2.58 5.30 -0.80
C ALA A 30 -4.02 5.13 -1.31
N ARG A 31 -4.22 4.58 -2.51
CA ARG A 31 -5.56 4.26 -3.03
C ARG A 31 -6.27 3.23 -2.15
N ARG A 32 -5.60 2.13 -1.80
CA ARG A 32 -6.18 1.09 -0.93
C ARG A 32 -6.51 1.60 0.47
N LEU A 33 -5.69 2.49 1.04
CA LEU A 33 -5.99 3.13 2.32
C LEU A 33 -7.24 4.01 2.25
N ARG A 34 -7.38 4.82 1.19
CA ARG A 34 -8.60 5.63 0.97
C ARG A 34 -9.84 4.74 0.84
N ASP A 35 -9.76 3.66 0.07
CA ASP A 35 -10.85 2.71 -0.07
C ASP A 35 -11.22 2.05 1.27
N ALA A 36 -10.23 1.63 2.06
CA ALA A 36 -10.49 1.06 3.39
C ALA A 36 -11.17 2.06 4.33
N HIS A 37 -10.75 3.34 4.30
CA HIS A 37 -11.42 4.40 5.06
C HIS A 37 -12.85 4.64 4.62
N ARG A 38 -13.13 4.65 3.30
CA ARG A 38 -14.48 4.78 2.76
C ARG A 38 -15.39 3.62 3.19
N ARG A 39 -14.93 2.38 3.03
CA ARG A 39 -15.67 1.18 3.47
C ARG A 39 -15.93 1.21 4.98
N ALA A 40 -14.94 1.63 5.77
CA ALA A 40 -15.10 1.77 7.22
C ALA A 40 -16.15 2.84 7.59
N ALA A 41 -16.21 3.96 6.86
CA ALA A 41 -17.19 5.01 7.11
C ALA A 41 -18.64 4.54 6.88
N ALA A 42 -18.85 3.63 5.94
CA ALA A 42 -20.14 3.02 5.64
C ALA A 42 -20.62 1.99 6.69
N LEU A 43 -19.76 1.58 7.63
CA LEU A 43 -20.12 0.64 8.69
C LEU A 43 -20.97 1.30 9.79
N GLY A 44 -21.82 0.48 10.43
CA GLY A 44 -22.48 0.84 11.69
C GLY A 44 -21.46 1.13 12.81
N ALA A 45 -21.84 2.00 13.75
CA ALA A 45 -20.92 2.57 14.75
C ALA A 45 -20.13 1.52 15.55
N ASP A 46 -20.79 0.45 15.99
CA ASP A 46 -20.19 -0.61 16.82
C ASP A 46 -19.08 -1.38 16.10
N VAL A 47 -19.21 -1.55 14.78
CA VAL A 47 -18.21 -2.23 13.94
C VAL A 47 -17.18 -1.23 13.40
N ARG A 48 -17.58 0.02 13.15
CA ARG A 48 -16.71 1.07 12.61
C ARG A 48 -15.55 1.41 13.54
N ILE A 49 -15.82 1.61 14.83
CA ILE A 49 -14.80 2.04 15.82
C ILE A 49 -13.58 1.09 15.85
N PRO A 50 -13.75 -0.24 16.01
CA PRO A 50 -12.60 -1.15 16.01
C PRO A 50 -11.87 -1.20 14.67
N VAL A 51 -12.58 -1.04 13.53
CA VAL A 51 -11.96 -0.99 12.20
C VAL A 51 -11.11 0.27 12.05
N ILE A 52 -11.60 1.45 12.44
CA ILE A 52 -10.84 2.71 12.39
C ILE A 52 -9.57 2.61 13.25
N ARG A 53 -9.64 2.00 14.44
CA ARG A 53 -8.45 1.78 15.28
C ARG A 53 -7.41 0.88 14.60
N ARG A 54 -7.85 -0.18 13.91
CA ARG A 54 -6.96 -1.04 13.13
C ARG A 54 -6.33 -0.27 11.96
N LEU A 55 -7.11 0.54 11.25
CA LEU A 55 -6.62 1.39 10.15
C LEU A 55 -5.55 2.38 10.63
N LEU A 56 -5.75 3.02 11.79
CA LEU A 56 -4.71 3.89 12.38
C LEU A 56 -3.39 3.12 12.59
N GLY A 57 -3.47 1.90 13.13
CA GLY A 57 -2.30 1.04 13.30
C GLY A 57 -1.60 0.71 11.97
N VAL A 58 -2.36 0.46 10.91
CA VAL A 58 -1.81 0.27 9.56
C VAL A 58 -1.11 1.54 9.06
N THR A 59 -1.76 2.71 9.18
CA THR A 59 -1.17 3.98 8.71
C THR A 59 0.13 4.36 9.44
N GLU A 60 0.25 4.02 10.72
CA GLU A 60 1.51 4.20 11.46
C GLU A 60 2.58 3.20 11.00
N MET A 61 2.19 1.97 10.66
CA MET A 61 3.11 0.96 10.13
C MET A 61 3.68 1.37 8.77
N VAL A 62 2.91 2.03 7.90
CA VAL A 62 3.36 2.49 6.57
C VAL A 62 4.63 3.34 6.67
N LYS A 63 4.77 4.15 7.73
CA LYS A 63 5.93 5.03 7.93
C LYS A 63 7.23 4.28 8.20
N ARG A 64 7.14 3.01 8.63
CA ARG A 64 8.29 2.19 9.08
C ARG A 64 8.53 0.99 8.17
N ASP A 65 7.46 0.33 7.74
CA ASP A 65 7.48 -0.89 6.94
C ASP A 65 6.25 -0.91 6.02
N PRO A 66 6.32 -0.25 4.86
CA PRO A 66 5.16 -0.12 3.99
C PRO A 66 4.79 -1.43 3.30
N ALA A 67 5.76 -2.34 3.07
CA ALA A 67 5.49 -3.65 2.50
C ALA A 67 4.64 -4.51 3.46
N ARG A 68 5.02 -4.54 4.74
CA ARG A 68 4.22 -5.23 5.77
C ARG A 68 2.88 -4.54 6.00
N ALA A 69 2.84 -3.21 5.98
CA ALA A 69 1.59 -2.47 6.08
C ALA A 69 0.63 -2.79 4.93
N SER A 70 1.14 -2.96 3.71
CA SER A 70 0.36 -3.40 2.54
C SER A 70 -0.29 -4.76 2.78
N ALA A 71 0.47 -5.76 3.22
CA ALA A 71 -0.08 -7.09 3.52
C ALA A 71 -1.15 -7.04 4.64
N ARG A 72 -0.89 -6.26 5.69
CA ARG A 72 -1.84 -6.03 6.80
C ARG A 72 -3.14 -5.36 6.32
N LEU A 73 -3.02 -4.44 5.36
CA LEU A 73 -4.16 -3.76 4.76
C LEU A 73 -5.00 -4.72 3.91
N ASP A 74 -4.37 -5.63 3.18
CA ASP A 74 -5.08 -6.65 2.39
C ASP A 74 -5.91 -7.57 3.30
N GLU A 75 -5.34 -8.02 4.43
CA GLU A 75 -6.07 -8.79 5.46
C GLU A 75 -7.29 -8.02 6.01
N LEU A 76 -7.10 -6.72 6.27
CA LEU A 76 -8.17 -5.86 6.79
C LEU A 76 -9.28 -5.71 5.76
N LEU A 77 -8.93 -5.42 4.50
CA LEU A 77 -9.87 -5.25 3.39
C LEU A 77 -10.66 -6.53 3.10
N ALA A 78 -10.04 -7.71 3.20
CA ALA A 78 -10.72 -8.99 3.04
C ALA A 78 -11.80 -9.24 4.11
N GLY A 79 -11.65 -8.62 5.29
CA GLY A 79 -12.65 -8.67 6.37
C GLY A 79 -13.74 -7.58 6.29
N LEU A 80 -13.65 -6.65 5.33
CA LEU A 80 -14.66 -5.61 5.13
C LEU A 80 -15.63 -6.00 4.01
N PRO A 81 -16.90 -5.57 4.09
CA PRO A 81 -17.79 -5.69 2.94
C PRO A 81 -17.16 -4.99 1.72
N PRO A 82 -17.36 -5.52 0.50
CA PRO A 82 -16.93 -4.82 -0.70
C PRO A 82 -17.59 -3.45 -0.72
N ASP A 83 -16.86 -2.48 -1.27
CA ASP A 83 -17.43 -1.16 -1.50
C ASP A 83 -18.67 -1.30 -2.39
N ALA A 84 -19.80 -0.74 -1.97
CA ALA A 84 -20.98 -0.75 -2.81
C ALA A 84 -20.66 0.09 -4.05
N PRO A 85 -20.91 -0.41 -5.28
CA PRO A 85 -20.75 0.42 -6.45
C PRO A 85 -21.61 1.67 -6.25
N ASP A 86 -21.03 2.86 -6.47
CA ASP A 86 -21.76 4.12 -6.44
C ASP A 86 -23.05 3.94 -7.25
N GLY A 87 -24.19 3.85 -6.56
CA GLY A 87 -25.49 3.79 -7.22
C GLY A 87 -25.66 5.07 -8.03
N PRO A 88 -26.27 5.01 -9.23
CA PRO A 88 -26.35 6.17 -10.11
C PRO A 88 -26.98 7.33 -9.36
N THR A 89 -26.20 8.40 -9.16
CA THR A 89 -26.68 9.69 -8.65
C THR A 89 -27.87 10.09 -9.52
N ARG A 90 -29.06 10.06 -8.93
CA ARG A 90 -30.32 10.45 -9.58
C ARG A 90 -30.52 11.96 -9.51
#